data_AF-A0A897N5V0-F1
#
_entry.id   AF-A0A897N5V0-F1
#
_cell.length_a   1.000
_cell.length_b   1.000
_cell.length_c   1.000
_cell.angle_alpha   90.00
_cell.angle_beta   90.00
_cell.angle_gamma   90.00
#
_symmetry.space_group_name_H-M   'P 1'
#
loop_
_entity.id
_entity.type
_entity.pdbx_description
1 polymer ?
#
loop_
_entity_poly.entity_id
_entity_poly.type
_entity_poly.pdbx_seq_one_letter_code
_entity_poly.pdbx_strand_id
1 'polypeptide(L)'
;MYSKAHGAISLALGVALVAAGVTVVHPVFVVGYATAVGVLVDLDHFLWARYNTGDWRALRYVLANPLAAFTDQRSIFRERDLQRLERLLSHVAIVGIAVPLTWWVEPDLGLVTGATLYAHVLADLIEDVRDLRAVR
;
A
#
# COMPACT_ATOMS: atom_id res chain seq x y z
N MET A 1 -4.91 7.56 -2.63
CA MET A 1 -4.65 7.62 -4.10
C MET A 1 -4.93 6.23 -4.69
N TYR A 2 -5.02 6.04 -6.01
CA TYR A 2 -5.23 4.70 -6.57
C TYR A 2 -3.88 3.93 -6.62
N SER A 3 -3.90 2.59 -6.47
CA SER A 3 -2.70 1.71 -6.39
C SER A 3 -1.65 1.94 -7.48
N LYS A 4 -2.02 2.46 -8.65
CA LYS A 4 -1.05 2.87 -9.69
C LYS A 4 -0.05 3.92 -9.18
N ALA A 5 -0.53 4.92 -8.45
CA ALA A 5 0.34 5.95 -7.89
C ALA A 5 1.23 5.37 -6.77
N HIS A 6 0.67 4.49 -5.94
CA HIS A 6 1.40 3.81 -4.88
C HIS A 6 2.51 2.92 -5.45
N GLY A 7 2.19 2.05 -6.41
CA GLY A 7 3.18 1.22 -7.11
C GLY A 7 4.27 2.04 -7.80
N ALA A 8 3.92 3.17 -8.44
CA ALA A 8 4.91 4.05 -9.04
C ALA A 8 5.81 4.75 -8.00
N ILE A 9 5.23 5.22 -6.89
CA ILE A 9 5.96 5.82 -5.76
C ILE A 9 6.92 4.79 -5.16
N SER A 10 6.45 3.57 -4.90
CA SER A 10 7.25 2.49 -4.33
C SER A 10 8.36 2.02 -5.26
N LEU A 11 8.11 1.96 -6.57
CA LEU A 11 9.14 1.68 -7.57
C LEU A 11 10.20 2.78 -7.58
N ALA A 12 9.79 4.05 -7.65
CA ALA A 12 10.70 5.19 -7.64
C ALA A 12 11.54 5.22 -6.36
N LEU A 13 10.92 4.92 -5.21
CA LEU A 13 11.61 4.82 -3.93
C LEU A 13 12.62 3.66 -3.92
N GLY A 14 12.26 2.49 -4.43
CA GLY A 14 13.18 1.36 -4.56
C GLY A 14 14.41 1.72 -5.40
N VAL A 15 14.23 2.41 -6.52
CA VAL A 15 15.34 2.92 -7.36
C VAL A 15 16.18 3.93 -6.59
N ALA A 16 15.55 4.84 -5.85
CA ALA A 16 16.26 5.83 -5.04
C ALA A 16 17.09 5.18 -3.91
N LEU A 17 16.56 4.15 -3.25
CA LEU A 17 17.26 3.40 -2.21
C LEU A 17 18.48 2.66 -2.77
N VAL A 18 18.34 2.02 -3.94
CA VAL A 18 19.47 1.42 -4.66
C VAL A 18 20.53 2.47 -4.98
N ALA A 19 20.12 3.63 -5.50
CA ALA A 19 21.05 4.73 -5.80
C ALA A 19 21.74 5.29 -4.54
N ALA A 20 21.08 5.19 -3.38
CA ALA A 20 21.62 5.56 -2.08
C ALA A 20 22.52 4.47 -1.44
N GLY A 21 22.74 3.34 -2.13
CA GLY A 21 23.63 2.27 -1.69
C GLY A 21 22.96 1.10 -0.96
N VAL A 22 21.63 1.09 -0.87
CA VAL A 22 20.88 -0.05 -0.30
C VAL A 22 20.87 -1.19 -1.33
N THR A 23 21.60 -2.25 -1.06
CA THR A 23 21.73 -3.40 -1.97
C THR A 23 21.55 -4.74 -1.26
N VAL A 24 20.63 -4.81 -0.30
CA VAL A 24 20.26 -6.08 0.34
C VAL A 24 19.91 -7.13 -0.73
N VAL A 25 20.64 -8.25 -0.71
CA VAL A 25 20.60 -9.34 -1.71
C VAL A 25 21.05 -8.91 -3.12
N HIS A 26 20.33 -7.98 -3.78
CA HIS A 26 20.59 -7.51 -5.14
C HIS A 26 19.76 -6.25 -5.45
N PRO A 27 20.23 -5.29 -6.29
CA PRO A 27 19.47 -4.09 -6.65
C PRO A 27 18.06 -4.36 -7.19
N VAL A 28 17.91 -5.36 -8.07
CA VAL A 28 16.59 -5.77 -8.61
C VAL A 28 15.67 -6.28 -7.51
N PHE A 29 16.23 -6.95 -6.49
CA PHE A 29 15.44 -7.41 -5.35
C PHE A 29 14.92 -6.22 -4.54
N VAL A 30 15.74 -5.21 -4.24
CA VAL A 30 15.32 -4.01 -3.52
C VAL A 30 14.17 -3.30 -4.23
N VAL A 31 14.29 -3.06 -5.54
CA VAL A 31 13.24 -2.40 -6.33
C VAL A 31 11.96 -3.24 -6.37
N GLY A 32 12.10 -4.55 -6.64
CA GLY A 32 10.95 -5.47 -6.68
C GLY A 32 10.25 -5.58 -5.33
N TYR A 33 11.02 -5.68 -4.25
CA TYR A 33 10.53 -5.77 -2.88
C TYR A 33 9.81 -4.48 -2.45
N ALA A 34 10.40 -3.31 -2.67
CA ALA A 34 9.76 -2.03 -2.38
C ALA A 34 8.42 -1.90 -3.13
N THR A 35 8.42 -2.21 -4.43
CA THR A 35 7.19 -2.19 -5.25
C THR A 35 6.14 -3.16 -4.72
N ALA A 36 6.54 -4.39 -4.37
CA ALA A 36 5.64 -5.41 -3.83
C ALA A 36 5.05 -4.98 -2.48
N VAL A 37 5.88 -4.51 -1.54
CA VAL A 37 5.42 -4.05 -0.21
C VAL A 37 4.41 -2.91 -0.34
N GLY A 38 4.69 -1.92 -1.18
CA GLY A 38 3.78 -0.78 -1.37
C GLY A 38 2.47 -1.14 -2.07
N VAL A 39 2.44 -2.14 -2.94
CA VAL A 39 1.19 -2.58 -3.56
C VAL A 39 0.40 -3.54 -2.66
N LEU A 40 1.09 -4.45 -1.97
CA LEU A 40 0.47 -5.52 -1.18
C LEU A 40 -0.09 -5.03 0.16
N VAL A 41 0.33 -3.87 0.66
CA VAL A 41 -0.27 -3.27 1.86
C VAL A 41 -1.77 -3.02 1.68
N ASP A 42 -2.21 -2.61 0.48
CA ASP A 42 -3.61 -2.34 0.12
C ASP A 42 -4.50 -3.61 0.10
N LEU A 43 -3.92 -4.81 0.30
CA LEU A 43 -4.73 -6.02 0.43
C LEU A 43 -5.56 -6.03 1.72
N ASP A 44 -5.20 -5.21 2.71
CA ASP A 44 -5.96 -5.00 3.93
C ASP A 44 -7.37 -4.44 3.68
N HIS A 45 -7.55 -3.69 2.59
CA HIS A 45 -8.84 -3.16 2.14
C HIS A 45 -9.89 -4.26 1.95
N PHE A 46 -9.48 -5.44 1.44
CA PHE A 46 -10.39 -6.56 1.27
C PHE A 46 -10.85 -7.15 2.60
N LEU A 47 -10.01 -7.09 3.65
CA LEU A 47 -10.38 -7.54 4.98
C LEU A 47 -11.39 -6.59 5.62
N TRP A 48 -11.16 -5.27 5.50
CA TRP A 48 -12.13 -4.26 5.92
C TRP A 48 -13.45 -4.37 5.17
N ALA A 49 -13.41 -4.51 3.84
CA ALA A 49 -14.60 -4.73 3.02
C ALA A 49 -15.38 -5.95 3.48
N ARG A 50 -14.69 -7.07 3.78
CA ARG A 50 -15.35 -8.26 4.32
C ARG A 50 -15.92 -8.03 5.72
N TYR A 51 -15.22 -7.31 6.57
CA TYR A 51 -15.66 -7.00 7.93
C TYR A 51 -16.92 -6.13 7.92
N ASN A 52 -16.91 -5.06 7.12
CA ASN A 52 -17.99 -4.08 7.03
C ASN A 52 -19.25 -4.61 6.33
N THR A 53 -19.09 -5.47 5.32
CA THR A 53 -20.22 -5.92 4.47
C THR A 53 -20.68 -7.35 4.74
N GLY A 54 -19.89 -8.16 5.42
CA GLY A 54 -20.17 -9.59 5.57
C GLY A 54 -19.80 -10.44 4.34
N ASP A 55 -19.33 -9.82 3.25
CA ASP A 55 -19.14 -10.48 1.95
C ASP A 55 -17.76 -10.21 1.31
N TRP A 56 -17.27 -11.17 0.53
CA TRP A 56 -16.05 -11.08 -0.28
C TRP A 56 -16.30 -10.52 -1.69
N ARG A 57 -17.34 -9.70 -1.88
CA ARG A 57 -17.72 -9.13 -3.19
C ARG A 57 -16.55 -8.47 -3.89
N ALA A 58 -15.83 -7.58 -3.18
CA ALA A 58 -14.71 -6.82 -3.73
C ALA A 58 -13.59 -7.76 -4.20
N LEU A 59 -13.25 -8.78 -3.39
CA LEU A 59 -12.23 -9.77 -3.74
C LEU A 59 -12.66 -10.61 -4.95
N ARG A 60 -13.89 -11.14 -4.95
CA ARG A 60 -14.42 -11.91 -6.09
C ARG A 60 -14.46 -11.08 -7.37
N TYR A 61 -14.81 -9.79 -7.27
CA TYR A 61 -14.81 -8.88 -8.41
C TYR A 61 -13.42 -8.70 -9.00
N VAL A 62 -12.40 -8.48 -8.17
CA VAL A 62 -11.01 -8.32 -8.61
C VAL A 62 -10.45 -9.63 -9.17
N LEU A 63 -10.77 -10.78 -8.59
CA LEU A 63 -10.35 -12.07 -9.12
C LEU A 63 -10.99 -12.37 -10.49
N ALA A 64 -12.25 -11.97 -10.70
CA ALA A 64 -12.92 -12.09 -11.98
C ALA A 64 -12.44 -11.03 -13.00
N ASN A 65 -11.94 -9.89 -12.54
CA ASN A 65 -11.53 -8.74 -13.36
C ASN A 65 -10.19 -8.19 -12.88
N PRO A 66 -9.06 -8.92 -13.06
CA PRO A 66 -7.78 -8.57 -12.46
C PRO A 66 -7.26 -7.21 -12.93
N LEU A 67 -7.60 -6.79 -14.15
CA LEU A 67 -7.24 -5.47 -14.67
C LEU A 67 -7.91 -4.33 -13.89
N ALA A 68 -9.08 -4.56 -13.28
CA ALA A 68 -9.79 -3.54 -12.50
C ALA A 68 -8.97 -3.05 -11.30
N ALA A 69 -8.12 -3.91 -10.72
CA ALA A 69 -7.17 -3.54 -9.66
C ALA A 69 -6.23 -2.40 -10.09
N PHE A 70 -5.98 -2.27 -11.39
CA PHE A 70 -5.11 -1.25 -11.95
C PHE A 70 -5.90 -0.13 -12.67
N THR A 71 -6.99 -0.45 -13.37
CA THR A 71 -7.67 0.50 -14.27
C THR A 71 -8.90 1.16 -13.68
N ASP A 72 -9.59 0.52 -12.73
CA ASP A 72 -10.88 1.00 -12.21
C ASP A 72 -11.08 0.63 -10.74
N GLN A 73 -10.28 1.24 -9.87
CA GLN A 73 -10.34 0.94 -8.45
C GLN A 73 -11.61 1.45 -7.76
N ARG A 74 -12.26 2.48 -8.31
CA ARG A 74 -13.54 2.99 -7.80
C ARG A 74 -14.66 1.96 -7.92
N SER A 75 -14.58 1.07 -8.89
CA SER A 75 -15.55 -0.03 -9.04
C SER A 75 -15.37 -1.16 -8.02
N ILE A 76 -14.19 -1.27 -7.41
CA ILE A 76 -13.85 -2.38 -6.50
C ILE A 76 -14.58 -2.19 -5.17
N PHE A 77 -14.41 -1.03 -4.54
CA PHE A 77 -14.94 -0.72 -3.21
C PHE A 77 -16.07 0.31 -3.31
N ARG A 78 -17.20 0.00 -2.66
CA ARG A 78 -18.34 0.92 -2.49
C ARG A 78 -18.15 1.75 -1.23
N GLU A 79 -18.96 2.80 -1.08
CA GLU A 79 -18.90 3.73 0.08
C GLU A 79 -18.98 3.04 1.45
N ARG A 80 -19.70 1.92 1.55
CA ARG A 80 -19.83 1.14 2.79
C ARG A 80 -18.75 0.08 2.99
N ASP A 81 -17.92 -0.15 1.98
CA ASP A 81 -16.95 -1.24 2.02
C ASP A 81 -15.71 -0.83 2.83
N LEU A 82 -15.25 0.41 2.70
CA LEU A 82 -14.01 0.87 3.32
C LEU A 82 -14.04 2.37 3.61
N GLN A 83 -13.82 2.76 4.86
CA GLN A 83 -13.68 4.16 5.24
C GLN A 83 -12.21 4.62 5.24
N ARG A 84 -11.99 5.93 5.09
CA ARG A 84 -10.63 6.54 5.06
C ARG A 84 -9.83 6.24 6.33
N LEU A 85 -10.46 6.38 7.50
CA LEU A 85 -9.79 6.13 8.79
C LEU A 85 -9.53 4.65 9.04
N GLU A 86 -10.41 3.76 8.60
CA GLU A 86 -10.22 2.31 8.69
C GLU A 86 -8.98 1.88 7.90
N ARG A 87 -8.86 2.37 6.66
CA ARG A 87 -7.67 2.20 5.81
C ARG A 87 -6.40 2.68 6.53
N LEU A 88 -6.37 3.94 6.97
CA LEU A 88 -5.19 4.50 7.62
C LEU A 88 -4.81 3.74 8.90
N LEU A 89 -5.80 3.30 9.67
CA LEU A 89 -5.59 2.51 10.87
C LEU A 89 -4.91 1.17 10.56
N SER A 90 -5.42 0.41 9.59
CA SER A 90 -4.82 -0.88 9.25
C SER A 90 -3.43 -0.72 8.65
N HIS A 91 -3.20 0.29 7.82
CA HIS A 91 -1.88 0.59 7.30
C HIS A 91 -0.87 0.91 8.41
N VAL A 92 -1.24 1.76 9.37
CA VAL A 92 -0.38 2.09 10.52
C VAL A 92 -0.09 0.86 11.38
N ALA A 93 -1.09 0.01 11.61
CA ALA A 93 -0.90 -1.25 12.32
C ALA A 93 0.07 -2.18 11.58
N ILE A 94 -0.06 -2.29 10.25
CA ILE A 94 0.86 -3.06 9.40
C ILE A 94 2.26 -2.49 9.48
N VAL A 95 2.45 -1.17 9.39
CA VAL A 95 3.77 -0.52 9.54
C VAL A 95 4.40 -0.87 10.88
N GLY A 96 3.64 -0.74 11.97
CA GLY A 96 4.12 -0.99 13.33
C GLY A 96 4.56 -2.44 13.58
N ILE A 97 4.11 -3.40 12.76
CA ILE A 97 4.48 -4.82 12.85
C ILE A 97 5.53 -5.18 11.80
N ALA A 98 5.32 -4.82 10.54
CA ALA A 98 6.17 -5.23 9.43
C ALA A 98 7.58 -4.65 9.52
N VAL A 99 7.72 -3.38 9.94
CA VAL A 99 9.03 -2.73 10.06
C VAL A 99 9.91 -3.39 11.12
N PRO A 100 9.49 -3.59 12.38
CA PRO A 100 10.37 -4.24 13.36
C PRO A 100 10.67 -5.70 12.99
N LEU A 101 9.72 -6.43 12.40
CA LEU A 101 9.96 -7.81 11.96
C LEU A 101 11.01 -7.89 10.86
N THR A 102 10.91 -7.03 9.85
CA THR A 102 11.88 -7.00 8.74
C THR A 102 13.23 -6.48 9.19
N TRP A 103 13.26 -5.46 10.05
CA TRP A 103 14.49 -4.95 10.67
C TRP A 103 15.22 -6.02 11.50
N TRP A 104 14.48 -6.84 12.24
CA TRP A 104 15.06 -7.94 13.01
C TRP A 104 15.75 -8.97 12.10
N VAL A 105 15.16 -9.26 10.95
CA VAL A 105 15.73 -10.20 9.97
C VAL A 105 16.97 -9.62 9.32
N GLU A 106 16.87 -8.39 8.83
CA GLU A 106 17.95 -7.70 8.14
C GLU A 106 17.68 -6.17 8.15
N PRO A 107 18.59 -5.33 8.68
CA PRO A 107 18.34 -3.89 8.84
C PRO A 107 18.02 -3.13 7.54
N ASP A 108 18.67 -3.44 6.42
CA ASP A 108 18.37 -2.79 5.14
C ASP A 108 16.96 -3.17 4.65
N LEU A 109 16.50 -4.40 4.88
CA LEU A 109 15.12 -4.82 4.61
C LEU A 109 14.12 -4.05 5.48
N GLY A 110 14.45 -3.83 6.75
CA GLY A 110 13.68 -2.96 7.64
C GLY A 110 13.59 -1.52 7.12
N LEU A 111 14.72 -0.97 6.64
CA LEU A 111 14.77 0.35 6.02
C LEU A 111 13.90 0.43 4.77
N VAL A 112 14.02 -0.54 3.84
CA VAL A 112 13.21 -0.58 2.61
C VAL A 112 11.72 -0.68 2.94
N THR A 113 11.36 -1.54 3.89
CA THR A 113 9.97 -1.71 4.35
C THR A 113 9.42 -0.42 4.95
N GLY A 114 10.17 0.17 5.88
CA GLY A 114 9.76 1.40 6.58
C GLY A 114 9.62 2.58 5.64
N ALA A 115 10.61 2.81 4.77
CA ALA A 115 10.55 3.89 3.80
C ALA A 115 9.37 3.73 2.83
N THR A 116 9.15 2.51 2.34
CA THR A 116 8.07 2.21 1.39
C THR A 116 6.70 2.42 2.03
N LEU A 117 6.46 1.82 3.19
CA LEU A 117 5.16 1.95 3.87
C LEU A 117 4.91 3.38 4.37
N TYR A 118 5.95 4.09 4.81
CA TYR A 118 5.84 5.51 5.15
C TYR A 118 5.41 6.34 3.94
N ALA A 119 6.08 6.17 2.79
CA ALA A 119 5.73 6.90 1.57
C ALA A 119 4.30 6.60 1.11
N HIS A 120 3.87 5.33 1.25
CA HIS A 120 2.51 4.91 0.93
C HIS A 120 1.46 5.60 1.82
N VAL A 121 1.63 5.50 3.14
CA VAL A 121 0.71 6.12 4.12
C VAL A 121 0.69 7.64 3.96
N LEU A 122 1.85 8.26 3.71
CA LEU A 122 1.94 9.70 3.48
C LEU A 122 1.19 10.11 2.21
N ALA A 123 1.30 9.34 1.12
CA ALA A 123 0.56 9.60 -0.10
C ALA A 123 -0.95 9.53 0.13
N ASP A 124 -1.43 8.55 0.90
CA ASP A 124 -2.83 8.45 1.28
C ASP A 124 -3.30 9.62 2.14
N LEU A 125 -2.50 10.02 3.13
CA LEU A 125 -2.84 11.14 4.00
C LEU A 125 -2.90 12.47 3.22
N ILE A 126 -1.97 12.69 2.29
CA ILE A 126 -1.98 13.87 1.41
C ILE A 126 -3.27 13.91 0.58
N GLU A 127 -3.68 12.78 0.01
CA GLU A 127 -4.90 12.69 -0.77
C GLU A 127 -6.14 12.94 0.08
N ASP A 128 -6.21 12.35 1.28
CA ASP A 128 -7.31 12.59 2.21
C ASP A 128 -7.42 14.06 2.60
N VAL A 129 -6.29 14.75 2.83
CA VAL A 129 -6.28 16.19 3.11
C VAL A 129 -6.76 17.00 1.90
N ARG A 130 -6.40 16.62 0.67
CA ARG A 130 -6.85 17.30 -0.56
C ARG A 130 -8.35 17.16 -0.75
N ASP A 131 -8.87 15.95 -0.63
CA ASP A 131 -10.30 15.66 -0.73
C ASP A 131 -11.13 16.44 0.29
N LEU A 132 -10.68 16.45 1.56
CA LEU A 132 -11.37 17.17 2.63
C LEU A 132 -11.40 18.68 2.41
N ARG A 133 -10.40 19.24 1.72
CA ARG A 133 -10.37 20.66 1.34
C ARG A 133 -11.27 20.96 0.14
N ALA A 134 -11.42 20.03 -0.79
CA ALA A 134 -12.24 20.24 -2.00
C ALA A 134 -13.76 20.24 -1.73
N VAL A 135 -14.18 19.69 -0.59
CA VAL A 135 -15.59 19.65 -0.15
C VAL A 135 -15.98 20.88 0.70
N ARG A 136 -15.02 21.77 1.01
CA ARG A 136 -15.25 23.04 1.72
C ARG A 136 -15.33 24.22 0.76
#